data_AF-A0A8U0LD51-F1
#
_entry.id   AF-A0A8U0LD51-F1
#
_cell.length_a   1.000
_cell.length_b   1.000
_cell.length_c   1.000
_cell.angle_alpha   90.00
_cell.angle_beta   90.00
_cell.angle_gamma   90.00
#
_symmetry.space_group_name_H-M   'P 1'
#
loop_
_entity.id
_entity.type
_entity.pdbx_description
1 polymer ?
#
loop_
_entity_poly.entity_id
_entity_poly.type
_entity_poly.pdbx_seq_one_letter_code
_entity_poly.pdbx_strand_id
1 'polypeptide(L)' 'MGEERGIGTAGGGRWTFEGVAYPTRSGMCRARRERYVALLDEGLNFTQAARMVGVSKRTGKVWRNGRAGRGGRWREPAVD' A
#
# COMPACT_ATOMS: atom_id res chain seq x y z
N MET A 1 -23.38 21.23 -8.27
CA MET A 1 -21.93 21.06 -8.49
C MET A 1 -21.30 20.99 -7.10
N GLY A 2 -20.64 19.88 -6.77
CA GLY A 2 -20.17 19.55 -5.41
C GLY A 2 -20.95 18.37 -4.84
N GLU A 3 -20.65 17.15 -5.27
CA GLU A 3 -19.68 16.24 -4.63
C GLU A 3 -20.34 15.42 -3.52
N GLU A 4 -21.09 14.41 -3.96
CA GLU A 4 -21.58 13.32 -3.11
C GLU A 4 -21.16 12.00 -3.74
N ARG A 5 -19.85 11.72 -3.71
CA ARG A 5 -19.36 10.36 -3.95
C ARG A 5 -19.58 9.57 -2.67
N GLY A 6 -20.83 9.16 -2.46
CA GLY A 6 -21.19 8.16 -1.47
C GLY A 6 -20.47 6.86 -1.79
N ILE A 7 -19.40 6.56 -1.04
CA ILE A 7 -18.81 5.22 -1.01
C ILE A 7 -19.44 4.50 0.18
N GLY A 8 -20.65 4.00 -0.04
CA GLY A 8 -21.21 2.97 0.82
C GLY A 8 -20.36 1.71 0.74
N THR A 9 -20.12 1.06 1.88
CA THR A 9 -20.41 -0.38 2.13
C THR A 9 -19.66 -0.83 3.37
N ALA A 10 -20.40 -0.98 4.46
CA ALA A 10 -20.02 -1.82 5.58
C ALA A 10 -20.14 -3.30 5.15
N GLY A 11 -19.12 -4.11 5.45
CA GLY A 11 -19.18 -5.58 5.42
C GLY A 11 -18.90 -6.25 4.06
N GLY A 12 -17.75 -6.90 3.91
CA GLY A 12 -17.54 -7.93 2.87
C GLY A 12 -16.91 -7.52 1.54
N GLY A 13 -16.23 -6.37 1.44
CA GLY A 13 -15.55 -5.95 0.21
C GLY A 13 -14.34 -6.84 -0.12
N ARG A 14 -14.41 -7.58 -1.25
CA ARG A 14 -13.27 -8.30 -1.83
C ARG A 14 -12.02 -7.40 -1.84
N TRP A 15 -10.86 -7.97 -1.52
CA TRP A 15 -9.58 -7.25 -1.52
C TRP A 15 -9.30 -6.73 -2.94
N THR A 16 -9.63 -5.49 -3.24
CA THR A 16 -9.49 -4.93 -4.59
C THR A 16 -8.46 -3.83 -4.63
N PHE A 17 -7.67 -3.80 -5.69
CA PHE A 17 -6.70 -2.75 -5.96
C PHE A 17 -6.61 -2.54 -7.47
N GLU A 18 -6.75 -1.28 -7.90
CA GLU A 18 -6.69 -0.89 -9.32
C GLU A 18 -7.69 -1.65 -10.22
N GLY A 19 -8.86 -2.02 -9.66
CA GLY A 19 -9.88 -2.82 -10.36
C GLY A 19 -9.63 -4.34 -10.34
N VAL A 20 -8.49 -4.80 -9.83
CA VAL A 20 -8.17 -6.23 -9.67
C VAL A 20 -8.66 -6.74 -8.32
N ALA A 21 -9.46 -7.81 -8.34
CA ALA A 21 -9.88 -8.51 -7.13
C ALA A 21 -8.85 -9.59 -6.75
N TYR A 22 -8.45 -9.57 -5.48
CA TYR A 22 -7.50 -10.52 -4.91
C TYR A 22 -8.22 -11.49 -3.97
N PRO A 23 -7.86 -12.78 -4.01
CA PRO A 23 -8.45 -13.80 -3.13
C PRO A 23 -8.04 -13.58 -1.66
N THR A 24 -6.90 -12.93 -1.42
CA THR A 24 -6.39 -12.68 -0.07
C THR A 24 -5.91 -11.24 0.11
N ARG A 25 -5.99 -10.77 1.36
CA ARG A 25 -5.44 -9.46 1.75
C ARG A 25 -3.95 -9.35 1.44
N SER A 26 -3.20 -10.42 1.68
CA SER A 26 -1.75 -10.47 1.45
C SER A 26 -1.41 -10.32 -0.03
N GLY A 27 -2.21 -10.95 -0.92
CA GLY A 27 -2.05 -10.78 -2.38
C GLY A 27 -2.24 -9.33 -2.82
N MET A 28 -3.31 -8.67 -2.35
CA MET A 28 -3.53 -7.24 -2.62
C MET A 28 -2.40 -6.36 -2.05
N CYS A 29 -1.96 -6.61 -0.82
CA CYS A 29 -0.85 -5.85 -0.21
C CYS A 29 0.45 -6.00 -1.00
N ARG A 30 0.72 -7.17 -1.58
CA ARG A 30 1.87 -7.38 -2.47
C ARG A 30 1.75 -6.52 -3.73
N ALA A 31 0.62 -6.57 -4.41
CA ALA A 31 0.38 -5.76 -5.61
C ALA A 31 0.52 -4.25 -5.34
N ARG A 32 -0.01 -3.77 -4.19
CA ARG A 32 0.19 -2.39 -3.77
C ARG A 32 1.66 -2.05 -3.48
N ARG A 33 2.43 -3.00 -2.94
CA ARG A 33 3.86 -2.81 -2.68
C ARG A 33 4.64 -2.72 -3.99
N GLU A 34 4.34 -3.57 -4.97
CA GLU A 34 4.95 -3.53 -6.30
C GLU A 34 4.65 -2.20 -7.00
N ARG A 35 3.39 -1.73 -6.97
CA ARG A 35 3.05 -0.41 -7.51
C ARG A 35 3.73 0.73 -6.75
N TYR A 36 3.86 0.61 -5.44
CA TYR A 36 4.58 1.60 -4.62
C TYR A 36 6.06 1.68 -5.01
N VAL A 37 6.74 0.56 -5.24
CA VAL A 37 8.14 0.53 -5.68
C VAL A 37 8.30 1.11 -7.09
N ALA A 38 7.41 0.76 -8.02
CA ALA A 38 7.40 1.34 -9.36
C ALA A 38 7.32 2.88 -9.31
N LEU A 39 6.44 3.44 -8.47
CA LEU A 39 6.33 4.90 -8.32
C LEU A 39 7.59 5.54 -7.72
N LEU A 40 8.35 4.80 -6.90
CA LEU A 40 9.63 5.30 -6.39
C LEU A 40 10.71 5.30 -7.48
N ASP A 41 10.71 4.29 -8.35
CA ASP A 41 11.59 4.22 -9.52
C ASP A 41 11.28 5.35 -10.53
N GLU A 42 9.99 5.69 -10.70
CA GLU A 42 9.52 6.87 -11.45
C GLU A 42 9.96 8.21 -10.81
N GLY A 43 10.62 8.20 -9.65
CA GLY A 43 11.15 9.38 -8.97
C GLY A 43 10.16 10.10 -8.04
N LEU A 44 8.99 9.51 -7.77
CA LEU A 44 8.01 10.11 -6.85
C LEU A 44 8.50 10.00 -5.40
N ASN A 45 8.18 11.03 -4.61
CA ASN A 45 8.48 10.96 -3.18
C ASN A 45 7.55 9.97 -2.47
N PHE A 46 7.98 9.49 -1.31
CA PHE A 46 7.26 8.47 -0.53
C PHE A 46 5.83 8.84 -0.16
N THR A 47 5.55 10.12 0.03
CA THR A 47 4.22 10.62 0.37
C THR A 47 3.31 10.55 -0.85
N GLN A 48 3.81 10.93 -2.03
CA GLN A 48 3.08 10.82 -3.29
C GLN A 48 2.80 9.36 -3.63
N ALA A 49 3.84 8.51 -3.59
CA ALA A 49 3.68 7.08 -3.85
C ALA A 49 2.66 6.41 -2.92
N ALA A 50 2.70 6.73 -1.61
CA ALA A 50 1.75 6.19 -0.63
C ALA A 50 0.30 6.65 -0.90
N ARG A 51 0.11 7.90 -1.30
CA ARG A 51 -1.21 8.44 -1.66
C ARG A 51 -1.77 7.76 -2.92
N MET A 52 -0.94 7.54 -3.93
CA MET A 52 -1.35 6.88 -5.19
C MET A 52 -1.80 5.43 -4.97
N VAL A 53 -1.10 4.66 -4.13
CA VAL A 53 -1.49 3.26 -3.81
C VAL A 53 -2.55 3.15 -2.71
N GLY A 54 -3.05 4.28 -2.19
CA GLY A 54 -4.09 4.31 -1.16
C GLY A 54 -3.65 3.70 0.18
N VAL A 55 -2.42 3.97 0.62
CA VAL A 55 -1.91 3.52 1.93
C VAL A 55 -1.42 4.65 2.81
N SER A 56 -1.40 4.41 4.11
CA SER A 56 -0.85 5.36 5.07
C SER A 56 0.67 5.52 4.90
N LYS A 57 1.20 6.70 5.22
CA LYS A 57 2.65 6.95 5.29
C LYS A 57 3.39 5.92 6.17
N ARG A 58 2.74 5.47 7.25
CA ARG A 58 3.27 4.44 8.17
C ARG A 58 3.38 3.08 7.46
N THR A 59 2.39 2.71 6.66
CA THR A 59 2.39 1.48 5.85
C THR A 59 3.49 1.53 4.78
N GLY A 60 3.61 2.62 4.04
CA GLY A 60 4.68 2.79 3.04
C GLY A 60 6.09 2.71 3.67
N LYS A 61 6.26 3.27 4.88
CA LYS A 61 7.52 3.13 5.63
C LYS A 61 7.82 1.68 6.01
N VAL A 62 6.81 0.91 6.44
CA VAL A 62 6.97 -0.53 6.76
C VAL A 62 7.31 -1.35 5.52
N TRP A 63 6.78 -1.01 4.35
CA TRP A 63 7.10 -1.71 3.11
C TRP A 63 8.52 -1.47 2.63
N ARG A 64 9.07 -0.27 2.92
CA ARG A 64 10.45 0.07 2.58
C ARG A 64 11.46 -0.44 3.60
N ASN A 65 11.22 -0.21 4.89
CA ASN A 65 12.21 -0.50 5.93
C ASN A 65 11.99 -1.86 6.61
N GLY A 66 11.03 -2.64 6.11
CA GLY A 66 10.48 -3.77 6.84
C GLY A 66 9.67 -3.35 8.06
N ARG A 67 9.01 -4.31 8.69
CA ARG A 67 8.38 -4.11 9.99
C ARG A 67 9.49 -4.17 11.04
N ALA A 68 9.80 -3.07 11.70
CA ALA A 68 10.49 -3.16 13.00
C ALA A 68 9.60 -4.01 13.90
N GLY A 69 9.99 -5.25 14.18
CA GLY A 69 9.38 -6.06 15.22
C GLY A 69 9.43 -5.29 16.54
N ARG A 70 8.50 -5.59 17.47
CA ARG A 70 8.63 -5.12 18.86
C ARG A 70 10.01 -5.55 19.34
N GLY A 71 10.96 -4.63 19.50
CA GLY A 71 12.34 -4.97 19.86
C GLY A 71 13.45 -4.32 19.02
N GLY A 72 13.17 -3.30 18.21
CA GLY A 72 14.21 -2.33 17.79
C GLY A 72 15.35 -2.86 16.93
N ARG A 73 15.22 -4.05 16.33
CA ARG A 73 16.23 -4.59 15.41
C ARG A 73 15.74 -4.47 13.97
N TRP A 74 16.37 -3.54 13.24
CA TRP A 74 16.23 -3.39 11.80
C TRP A 74 16.66 -4.70 11.12
N ARG A 75 15.76 -5.30 10.33
CA ARG A 75 16.15 -6.35 9.38
C ARG A 75 16.01 -5.75 8.00
N GLU A 76 17.06 -5.93 7.21
CA GLU A 76 17.24 -5.36 5.87
C GLU A 76 15.99 -5.52 4.98
N PRO A 77 15.70 -4.55 4.11
CA PRO A 77 14.75 -4.78 3.05
C PRO A 77 15.30 -5.86 2.12
N ALA A 78 14.62 -7.00 2.07
CA ALA A 78 14.74 -7.92 0.94
C ALA A 78 14.20 -7.20 -0.30
N VAL A 79 15.10 -6.53 -1.00
CA VAL A 79 15.03 -6.24 -2.42
C VAL A 79 16.10 -7.13 -3.06
N ASP A 80 15.67 -8.05 -3.91
CA ASP A 80 16.52 -8.64 -4.95
C ASP A 80 16.34 -7.76 -6.20
#